data_AF-A0A6A8AK53-F1
#
_entry.id   AF-A0A6A8AK53-F1
#
_cell.length_a   1.000
_cell.length_b   1.000
_cell.length_c   1.000
_cell.angle_alpha   90.00
_cell.angle_beta   90.00
_cell.angle_gamma   90.00
#
_symmetry.space_group_name_H-M   'P 1'
#
loop_
_entity.id
_entity.type
_entity.pdbx_description
1 polymer ?
#
loop_
_entity_poly.entity_id
_entity_poly.type
_entity_poly.pdbx_seq_one_letter_code
_entity_poly.pdbx_strand_id
1 'polypeptide(L)' 'METVTLEIIHKDLEFVKRELMEIKKHMVDIDSIMTEDDYKALQEYILEKSEGNLASHEELKKELGL' A
#
# COMPACT_ATOMS: atom_id res chain seq x y z
N MET A 1 -38.71 27.79 1.48
CA MET A 1 -37.50 27.46 0.70
C MET A 1 -36.36 28.19 1.38
N GLU A 2 -35.39 27.47 1.94
CA GLU A 2 -34.15 28.11 2.39
C GLU A 2 -33.43 28.67 1.17
N THR A 3 -33.02 29.95 1.26
CA THR A 3 -32.19 30.59 0.26
C THR A 3 -30.76 30.08 0.41
N VAL A 4 -30.33 29.25 -0.53
CA VAL A 4 -28.93 28.80 -0.63
C VAL A 4 -28.15 29.86 -1.39
N THR A 5 -27.11 30.40 -0.77
CA THR A 5 -26.20 31.36 -1.38
C THR A 5 -24.95 30.66 -1.90
N LEU A 6 -24.25 31.31 -2.84
CA LEU A 6 -22.97 30.82 -3.36
C LEU A 6 -21.91 30.66 -2.25
N GLU A 7 -21.95 31.52 -1.24
CA GLU A 7 -21.06 31.47 -0.07
C GLU A 7 -21.29 30.21 0.78
N ILE A 8 -22.56 29.82 0.97
CA ILE A 8 -22.91 28.58 1.68
C ILE A 8 -22.37 27.38 0.91
N ILE A 9 -22.57 27.35 -0.41
CA ILE A 9 -22.05 26.28 -1.28
C ILE A 9 -20.52 26.19 -1.21
N HIS A 10 -19.81 27.33 -1.27
CA HIS A 10 -18.35 27.34 -1.17
C HIS A 10 -17.85 26.80 0.17
N LYS A 11 -18.50 27.19 1.27
CA LYS A 11 -18.14 26.73 2.61
C LYS A 11 -18.35 25.22 2.76
N ASP A 12 -19.46 24.70 2.25
CA ASP A 12 -19.76 23.28 2.31
C ASP A 12 -18.80 22.46 1.44
N LEU A 13 -18.42 22.98 0.27
CA LEU A 13 -17.40 22.36 -0.59
C LEU A 13 -16.02 22.33 0.07
N GLU A 14 -15.61 23.39 0.75
CA GLU A 14 -14.36 23.38 1.52
C GLU A 14 -14.40 22.36 2.65
N PHE A 15 -15.53 22.28 3.37
CA PHE A 15 -15.72 21.30 4.42
C PHE A 15 -15.57 19.87 3.87
N VAL A 16 -16.31 19.52 2.82
CA VAL A 16 -16.24 18.19 2.19
C VAL A 16 -14.83 17.89 1.69
N LYS A 17 -14.15 18.86 1.09
CA LYS A 17 -12.76 18.70 0.63
C LYS A 17 -11.82 18.38 1.80
N ARG A 18 -11.97 19.05 2.94
CA ARG A 18 -11.15 18.81 4.14
C ARG A 18 -11.37 17.40 4.68
N GLU A 19 -12.63 16.99 4.81
CA GLU A 19 -12.98 15.65 5.32
C GLU A 19 -12.45 14.54 4.38
N LEU A 20 -12.53 14.73 3.05
CA LEU A 20 -11.96 13.79 2.08
C LEU A 20 -10.43 13.67 2.19
N MET A 21 -9.73 14.76 2.49
CA MET A 21 -8.28 14.73 2.69
C MET A 21 -7.89 13.96 3.95
N GLU A 22 -8.64 14.11 5.04
CA GLU A 22 -8.40 13.34 6.27
C GLU A 22 -8.70 11.85 6.08
N ILE A 23 -9.80 11.51 5.39
CA ILE A 23 -10.09 10.11 5.02
C ILE A 23 -8.93 9.53 4.19
N LYS A 24 -8.48 10.24 3.15
CA LYS A 24 -7.38 9.79 2.29
C LYS A 24 -6.07 9.58 3.07
N LYS A 25 -5.78 10.43 4.05
CA LYS A 25 -4.60 10.30 4.91
C LYS A 25 -4.65 9.03 5.77
N HIS A 26 -5.83 8.56 6.12
CA HIS A 26 -6.04 7.34 6.91
C HIS A 26 -6.40 6.12 6.07
N MET A 27 -6.56 6.26 4.76
CA MET A 27 -6.60 5.17 3.79
C MET A 27 -5.21 4.58 3.49
N VAL A 28 -4.17 4.95 4.25
CA VAL A 28 -2.91 4.20 4.23
C VAL A 28 -3.20 2.83 4.81
N ASP A 29 -3.18 1.84 3.94
CA ASP A 29 -3.35 0.45 4.33
C ASP A 29 -2.17 0.03 5.20
N ILE A 30 -2.41 -0.15 6.50
CA ILE A 30 -1.39 -0.51 7.48
C ILE A 30 -0.78 -1.88 7.13
N ASP A 31 -1.51 -2.74 6.43
CA ASP A 31 -1.04 -4.03 5.93
C ASP A 31 -0.12 -3.90 4.69
N SER A 32 0.03 -2.69 4.15
CA SER A 32 0.97 -2.39 3.05
C SER A 32 2.32 -1.83 3.54
N ILE A 33 2.50 -1.63 4.85
CA ILE A 33 3.76 -1.15 5.40
C ILE A 33 4.68 -2.37 5.57
N MET A 34 5.57 -2.57 4.61
CA MET A 34 6.70 -3.49 4.78
C MET A 34 7.51 -3.05 5.99
N THR A 35 7.77 -3.98 6.91
CA THR A 35 8.79 -3.74 7.94
C THR A 35 10.15 -3.58 7.27
N GLU A 36 11.14 -3.03 8.00
CA GLU A 36 12.50 -2.95 7.47
C GLU A 36 13.07 -4.33 7.08
N ASP A 37 12.67 -5.38 7.80
CA ASP A 37 13.10 -6.75 7.53
C ASP A 37 12.42 -7.31 6.28
N ASP A 38 11.13 -7.02 6.07
CA ASP A 38 10.44 -7.37 4.81
C ASP A 38 11.12 -6.69 3.61
N TYR A 39 11.52 -5.42 3.78
CA TYR A 39 12.19 -4.67 2.71
C TYR A 39 13.56 -5.28 2.39
N LYS A 40 14.34 -5.65 3.40
CA LYS A 40 15.64 -6.33 3.21
C LYS A 40 15.46 -7.67 2.50
N ALA A 41 14.50 -8.50 2.95
CA ALA A 41 14.21 -9.79 2.32
C ALA A 41 13.83 -9.63 0.84
N LEU A 42 13.07 -8.58 0.49
CA LEU A 42 12.75 -8.28 -0.90
C LEU A 42 13.99 -7.87 -1.71
N GLN A 43 14.90 -7.07 -1.15
CA GLN A 43 16.15 -6.71 -1.84
C GLN A 43 17.05 -7.93 -2.05
N GLU A 44 17.18 -8.79 -1.06
CA GLU A 44 17.92 -10.06 -1.17
C GLU A 44 17.34 -10.95 -2.26
N TYR A 45 16.02 -11.14 -2.28
CA TYR A 45 15.33 -11.87 -3.34
C TYR A 45 15.63 -11.30 -4.74
N ILE A 46 15.59 -9.97 -4.90
CA ILE A 46 15.85 -9.32 -6.20
C ILE A 46 17.28 -9.61 -6.66
N LEU A 47 18.25 -9.56 -5.74
CA LEU A 47 19.64 -9.87 -6.03
C LEU A 47 19.80 -11.35 -6.43
N GLU A 48 19.33 -12.28 -5.61
CA GLU A 48 19.42 -13.72 -5.88
C GLU A 48 18.74 -14.11 -7.20
N LYS A 49 17.60 -13.48 -7.51
CA LYS A 49 16.92 -13.64 -8.79
C LYS A 49 17.79 -13.19 -9.97
N SER A 50 18.45 -12.04 -9.84
CA SER A 50 19.30 -11.51 -10.90
C SER A 50 20.55 -12.36 -11.14
N GLU A 51 21.01 -13.05 -10.10
CA GLU A 51 22.15 -13.96 -10.14
C GLU A 51 21.76 -15.39 -10.59
N GLY A 52 20.47 -15.69 -10.67
CA GLY A 52 19.97 -17.02 -11.04
C GLY A 52 20.04 -18.04 -9.90
N ASN A 53 20.10 -17.58 -8.65
CA ASN A 53 20.28 -18.40 -7.45
C ASN A 53 18.96 -18.92 -6.85
N LEU A 54 17.82 -18.73 -7.53
CA LEU A 54 16.52 -19.20 -7.06
C LEU A 54 16.29 -20.67 -7.44
N ALA A 55 15.80 -21.46 -6.48
CA ALA A 55 15.28 -22.79 -6.74
C ALA A 55 13.79 -22.74 -7.08
N SER A 56 13.35 -23.61 -7.99
CA SER A 56 11.92 -23.84 -8.21
C SER A 56 11.30 -24.59 -7.03
N HIS A 57 9.99 -24.46 -6.87
CA HIS A 57 9.24 -25.17 -5.84
C HIS A 57 9.41 -26.70 -5.92
N GLU A 58 9.51 -27.23 -7.14
CA GLU A 58 9.69 -28.66 -7.36
C GLU A 58 11.12 -29.14 -7.05
N GLU A 59 12.13 -28.30 -7.25
CA GLU A 59 13.51 -28.59 -6.83
C GLU A 59 13.61 -28.56 -5.31
N LEU A 60 13.03 -27.54 -4.67
CA LEU A 60 13.02 -27.41 -3.22
C LEU A 60 12.33 -28.61 -2.53
N LYS A 61 11.19 -29.07 -3.05
CA LYS A 61 10.52 -30.27 -2.51
C LYS A 61 11.43 -31.49 -2.55
N LYS A 62 12.13 -31.72 -3.66
CA LYS A 62 13.06 -32.85 -3.79
C LYS A 62 14.20 -32.77 -2.78
N GLU A 63 14.75 -31.58 -2.55
CA GLU A 63 15.78 -31.36 -1.53
C GLU A 63 15.28 -31.64 -0.11
N LEU A 64 14.02 -31.32 0.17
CA LEU A 64 13.36 -31.54 1.46
C LEU A 64 12.79 -32.96 1.62
N GLY A 65 12.86 -33.81 0.59
CA GLY A 65 12.30 -35.16 0.60
C GLY A 65 10.76 -35.20 0.59
N LEU A 66 10.12 -34.16 0.06
CA LEU A 66 8.66 -34.00 -0.09
C LEU A 66 8.17 -34.35 -1.50
#